data_AF-A0A955FJD4-F1
#
_entry.id   AF-A0A955FJD4-F1
#
_cell.length_a   1.000
_cell.length_b   1.000
_cell.length_c   1.000
_cell.angle_alpha   90.00
_cell.angle_beta   90.00
_cell.angle_gamma   90.00
#
_symmetry.space_group_name_H-M   'P 1'
#
loop_
_entity.id
_entity.type
_entity.pdbx_description
1 polymer ?
#
loop_
_entity_poly.entity_id
_entity_poly.type
_entity_poly.pdbx_seq_one_letter_code
_entity_poly.pdbx_strand_id
1 'polypeptide(L)'
;MSNTEGRNCIDIVVPFVGALEGTDASAVQLLGGIGSAALKEPATMICAEDRVIRAPEGLHVPQYRPDGNLRDMDLLVISSDDEAINTIKHHAEMTIGDQLEISIFGLRPNTKLETQHRRPFGWAGLKAFLGDRYVASGAQGDGISGKRALFPFAVPLTPESMETWRLYIDDDRSVPIPHPGASILNYLTRSVSGLRPKDHDKVNDMVQRVSGAYPEVIDWIVDGPGADQLELARILHTLREPDDNPQTLVVGDRITLEPYTLAELLDIPAFMLHDVRPRTQERAVALAHTKGRVLHAVESNPRVVTLWQRFAEQRAGSIVNNS
;
A
#
# COMPACT_ATOMS: atom_id res chain seq x y z
N MET A 1 7.18 38.41 1.57
CA MET A 1 6.48 38.03 0.34
C MET A 1 6.46 36.50 0.29
N SER A 2 5.45 35.84 0.87
CA SER A 2 5.33 34.37 0.83
C SER A 2 4.45 33.99 -0.35
N ASN A 3 5.09 33.80 -1.50
CA ASN A 3 4.45 33.20 -2.67
C ASN A 3 4.46 31.68 -2.45
N THR A 4 3.45 31.16 -1.75
CA THR A 4 3.25 29.71 -1.55
C THR A 4 1.83 29.32 -1.97
N GLU A 5 1.41 29.73 -3.17
CA GLU A 5 0.34 29.02 -3.86
C GLU A 5 0.97 27.81 -4.55
N GLY A 6 1.19 26.75 -3.76
CA GLY A 6 1.57 25.45 -4.33
C GLY A 6 0.46 24.96 -5.28
N ARG A 7 0.84 24.25 -6.34
CA ARG A 7 -0.13 23.71 -7.30
C ARG A 7 -1.02 22.63 -6.64
N ASN A 8 -2.15 22.32 -7.25
CA ASN A 8 -2.87 21.09 -6.90
C ASN A 8 -2.10 19.89 -7.48
N CYS A 9 -1.87 18.84 -6.69
CA CYS A 9 -1.24 17.59 -7.15
C CYS A 9 -1.97 17.01 -8.36
N ILE A 10 -3.29 17.16 -8.41
CA ILE A 10 -4.12 16.70 -9.54
C ILE A 10 -3.65 17.34 -10.86
N ASP A 11 -3.38 18.65 -10.85
CA ASP A 11 -2.95 19.39 -12.05
C ASP A 11 -1.52 19.03 -12.50
N ILE A 12 -0.77 18.32 -11.65
CA ILE A 12 0.56 17.79 -11.94
C ILE A 12 0.45 16.34 -12.46
N VAL A 13 -0.38 15.52 -11.83
CA VAL A 13 -0.47 14.07 -12.10
C VAL A 13 -1.34 13.74 -13.32
N VAL A 14 -2.45 14.45 -13.53
CA VAL A 14 -3.36 14.16 -14.67
C VAL A 14 -2.66 14.26 -16.03
N PRO A 15 -1.84 15.30 -16.33
CA PRO A 15 -1.10 15.35 -17.59
C PRO A 15 -0.16 14.17 -17.81
N PHE A 16 0.49 13.69 -16.74
CA PHE A 16 1.33 12.49 -16.80
C PHE A 16 0.52 11.24 -17.12
N VAL A 17 -0.63 11.05 -16.46
CA VAL A 17 -1.54 9.93 -16.76
C VAL A 17 -2.01 9.99 -18.21
N GLY A 18 -2.45 11.15 -18.70
CA GLY A 18 -2.89 11.32 -20.09
C GLY A 18 -1.76 11.04 -21.09
N ALA A 19 -0.51 11.38 -20.76
CA ALA A 19 0.64 11.04 -21.59
C ALA A 19 0.90 9.53 -21.66
N LEU A 20 0.62 8.77 -20.59
CA LEU A 20 0.73 7.31 -20.60
C LEU A 20 -0.38 6.64 -21.42
N GLU A 21 -1.61 7.15 -21.36
CA GLU A 21 -2.75 6.58 -22.10
C GLU A 21 -2.60 6.65 -23.62
N GLY A 22 -1.77 7.56 -24.12
CA GLY A 22 -1.39 7.63 -25.53
C GLY A 22 -0.29 6.63 -25.96
N THR A 23 0.10 5.70 -25.09
CA THR A 23 1.21 4.75 -25.32
C THR A 23 0.80 3.31 -25.03
N ASP A 24 1.57 2.34 -25.52
CA ASP A 24 1.43 0.91 -25.16
C ASP A 24 2.03 0.59 -23.77
N ALA A 25 1.98 1.56 -22.85
CA ALA A 25 2.49 1.43 -21.50
C ALA A 25 1.75 0.34 -20.71
N SER A 26 2.48 -0.31 -19.80
CA SER A 26 1.87 -1.19 -18.80
C SER A 26 0.83 -0.44 -17.96
N ALA A 27 -0.22 -1.15 -17.54
CA ALA A 27 -1.22 -0.61 -16.63
C ALA A 27 -0.57 -0.09 -15.33
N VAL A 28 -1.11 1.00 -14.80
CA VAL A 28 -0.59 1.65 -13.58
C VAL A 28 -1.73 1.94 -12.61
N GLN A 29 -1.41 2.01 -11.32
CA GLN A 29 -2.33 2.43 -10.26
C GLN A 29 -1.67 3.50 -9.40
N LEU A 30 -2.32 4.65 -9.29
CA LEU A 30 -1.93 5.70 -8.38
C LEU A 30 -2.34 5.31 -6.96
N LEU A 31 -1.37 5.22 -6.07
CA LEU A 31 -1.56 4.82 -4.67
C LEU A 31 -1.49 6.05 -3.76
N GLY A 32 -2.33 6.07 -2.74
CA GLY A 32 -2.25 7.08 -1.68
C GLY A 32 -2.93 8.40 -2.02
N GLY A 33 -2.18 9.51 -2.06
CA GLY A 33 -2.64 10.88 -1.84
C GLY A 33 -3.96 11.26 -2.53
N ILE A 34 -4.01 11.22 -3.86
CA ILE A 34 -5.19 11.65 -4.64
C ILE A 34 -6.38 10.70 -4.41
N GLY A 35 -6.18 9.38 -4.55
CA GLY A 35 -7.24 8.39 -4.32
C GLY A 35 -7.80 8.46 -2.90
N SER A 36 -6.93 8.54 -1.90
CA SER A 36 -7.35 8.65 -0.49
C SER A 36 -8.03 9.99 -0.17
N ALA A 37 -7.68 11.08 -0.85
CA ALA A 37 -8.38 12.35 -0.69
C ALA A 37 -9.81 12.24 -1.25
N ALA A 38 -9.96 11.72 -2.47
CA ALA A 38 -11.27 11.51 -3.08
C ALA A 38 -12.16 10.57 -2.25
N LEU A 39 -11.64 9.43 -1.80
CA LEU A 39 -12.43 8.45 -1.02
C LEU A 39 -12.90 8.96 0.34
N LYS A 40 -12.36 10.08 0.83
CA LYS A 40 -12.79 10.72 2.09
C LYS A 40 -13.79 11.85 1.87
N GLU A 41 -13.97 12.31 0.64
CA GLU A 41 -14.92 13.38 0.37
C GLU A 41 -16.37 12.86 0.49
N PRO A 42 -17.25 13.53 1.26
CA PRO A 42 -18.63 13.10 1.47
C PRO A 42 -19.46 12.99 0.19
N ALA A 43 -19.14 13.80 -0.82
CA ALA A 43 -19.86 13.88 -2.08
C ALA A 43 -19.28 12.95 -3.17
N THR A 44 -18.29 12.12 -2.83
CA THR A 44 -17.75 11.14 -3.77
C THR A 44 -18.78 10.06 -4.09
N MET A 45 -18.97 9.81 -5.38
CA MET A 45 -19.83 8.74 -5.89
C MET A 45 -18.99 7.55 -6.31
N ILE A 46 -19.44 6.34 -5.99
CA ILE A 46 -18.79 5.08 -6.35
C ILE A 46 -19.77 4.27 -7.22
N CYS A 47 -19.44 4.12 -8.49
CA CYS A 47 -20.19 3.32 -9.46
C CYS A 47 -19.44 2.00 -9.67
N ALA A 48 -19.76 0.99 -8.85
CA ALA A 48 -18.99 -0.25 -8.81
C ALA A 48 -19.09 -1.09 -10.09
N GLU A 49 -20.27 -1.11 -10.72
CA GLU A 49 -20.51 -1.84 -11.98
C GLU A 49 -19.59 -1.35 -13.10
N ASP A 50 -19.36 -0.03 -13.17
CA ASP A 50 -18.50 0.60 -14.17
C ASP A 50 -17.03 0.70 -13.73
N ARG A 51 -16.72 0.33 -12.48
CA ARG A 51 -15.39 0.52 -11.86
C ARG A 51 -14.94 1.98 -11.84
N VAL A 52 -15.90 2.87 -11.59
CA VAL A 52 -15.74 4.32 -11.65
C VAL A 52 -15.95 4.94 -10.27
N ILE A 53 -15.09 5.90 -9.93
CA ILE A 53 -15.26 6.80 -8.80
C ILE A 53 -15.33 8.22 -9.34
N ARG A 54 -16.27 9.02 -8.87
CA ARG A 54 -16.38 10.45 -9.21
C ARG A 54 -16.16 11.27 -7.95
N ALA A 55 -15.06 12.00 -7.91
CA ALA A 55 -14.81 12.97 -6.86
C ALA A 55 -15.72 14.19 -7.04
N PRO A 56 -16.00 14.96 -5.97
CA PRO A 56 -16.65 16.25 -6.13
C PRO A 56 -15.78 17.24 -6.89
N GLU A 57 -16.44 18.17 -7.58
CA GLU A 57 -15.78 19.31 -8.21
C GLU A 57 -14.93 20.09 -7.18
N GLY A 58 -13.75 20.53 -7.60
CA GLY A 58 -12.86 21.29 -6.76
C GLY A 58 -12.07 20.47 -5.73
N LEU A 59 -12.02 19.13 -5.85
CA LEU A 59 -11.12 18.30 -5.07
C LEU A 59 -9.70 18.90 -5.11
N HIS A 60 -9.15 19.21 -3.93
CA HIS A 60 -7.86 19.87 -3.80
C HIS A 60 -6.90 19.04 -2.96
N VAL A 61 -5.78 18.67 -3.57
CA VAL A 61 -4.67 18.01 -2.90
C VAL A 61 -3.44 18.91 -3.01
N PRO A 62 -3.05 19.64 -1.95
CA PRO A 62 -2.01 20.66 -2.07
C PRO A 62 -0.65 20.01 -2.33
N GLN A 63 0.12 20.53 -3.28
CA GLN A 63 1.48 20.06 -3.63
C GLN A 63 2.41 19.96 -2.42
N TYR A 64 2.31 20.92 -1.50
CA TYR A 64 3.09 20.94 -0.28
C TYR A 64 2.25 20.48 0.91
N ARG A 65 2.89 19.74 1.81
CA ARG A 65 2.37 19.43 3.13
C ARG A 65 2.45 20.67 4.04
N PRO A 66 1.72 20.70 5.16
CA PRO A 66 1.79 21.82 6.11
C PRO A 66 3.19 22.09 6.69
N ASP A 67 4.08 21.09 6.65
CA ASP A 67 5.48 21.20 7.08
C ASP A 67 6.42 21.77 5.99
N GLY A 68 5.90 22.08 4.80
CA GLY A 68 6.64 22.63 3.67
C GLY A 68 7.29 21.58 2.76
N ASN A 69 7.20 20.30 3.09
CA ASN A 69 7.74 19.22 2.24
C ASN A 69 6.82 18.95 1.04
N LEU A 70 7.39 18.47 -0.05
CA LEU A 70 6.62 18.04 -1.22
C LEU A 70 5.77 16.81 -0.88
N ARG A 71 4.66 16.65 -1.61
CA ARG A 71 3.86 15.43 -1.52
C ARG A 71 4.44 14.32 -2.38
N ASP A 72 4.29 13.11 -1.85
CA ASP A 72 4.73 11.89 -2.51
C ASP A 72 3.70 11.48 -3.57
N MET A 73 4.17 11.01 -4.71
CA MET A 73 3.38 10.28 -5.70
C MET A 73 3.84 8.82 -5.71
N ASP A 74 3.07 7.95 -5.04
CA ASP A 74 3.27 6.51 -5.11
C ASP A 74 2.52 5.94 -6.33
N LEU A 75 3.22 5.33 -7.28
CA LEU A 75 2.62 4.68 -8.45
C LEU A 75 3.07 3.22 -8.54
N LEU A 76 2.09 2.32 -8.59
CA LEU A 76 2.32 0.91 -8.90
C LEU A 76 2.21 0.69 -10.40
N VAL A 77 3.28 0.19 -11.02
CA VAL A 77 3.23 -0.37 -12.37
C VAL A 77 2.81 -1.83 -12.25
N ILE A 78 1.72 -2.23 -12.91
CA ILE A 78 1.20 -3.59 -12.90
C ILE A 78 2.00 -4.45 -13.89
N SER A 79 3.30 -4.54 -13.63
CA SER A 79 4.27 -5.32 -14.39
C SER A 79 5.43 -5.73 -13.49
N SER A 80 5.99 -6.90 -13.78
CA SER A 80 7.27 -7.36 -13.22
C SER A 80 8.45 -7.18 -14.18
N ASP A 81 8.22 -6.58 -15.35
CA ASP A 81 9.25 -6.25 -16.33
C ASP A 81 9.93 -4.91 -16.00
N ASP A 82 11.24 -4.96 -15.76
CA ASP A 82 12.05 -3.80 -15.41
C ASP A 82 12.10 -2.76 -16.56
N GLU A 83 12.03 -3.17 -17.83
CA GLU A 83 12.03 -2.24 -18.96
C GLU A 83 10.73 -1.43 -19.00
N ALA A 84 9.58 -2.10 -18.83
CA ALA A 84 8.29 -1.44 -18.69
C ALA A 84 8.27 -0.46 -17.51
N ILE A 85 8.76 -0.88 -16.33
CA ILE A 85 8.83 -0.03 -15.13
C ILE A 85 9.72 1.20 -15.38
N ASN A 86 10.89 1.02 -16.00
CA ASN A 86 11.82 2.11 -16.25
C ASN A 86 11.28 3.10 -17.30
N THR A 87 10.52 2.62 -18.27
CA THR A 87 9.81 3.48 -19.23
C THR A 87 8.86 4.43 -18.50
N ILE A 88 8.02 3.90 -17.58
CA ILE A 88 7.11 4.74 -16.78
C ILE A 88 7.87 5.73 -15.90
N LYS A 89 8.97 5.31 -15.28
CA LYS A 89 9.84 6.21 -14.49
C LYS A 89 10.35 7.37 -15.33
N HIS A 90 10.86 7.09 -16.53
CA HIS A 90 11.34 8.12 -17.43
C HIS A 90 10.24 9.10 -17.85
N HIS A 91 9.04 8.61 -18.17
CA HIS A 91 7.90 9.49 -18.47
C HIS A 91 7.51 10.39 -17.29
N ALA A 92 7.55 9.86 -16.07
CA ALA A 92 7.27 10.63 -14.86
C ALA A 92 8.33 11.70 -14.61
N GLU A 93 9.62 11.37 -14.75
CA GLU A 93 10.72 12.34 -14.65
C GLU A 93 10.56 13.47 -15.67
N MET A 94 10.19 13.15 -16.91
CA MET A 94 10.03 14.13 -17.99
C MET A 94 8.79 15.02 -17.83
N THR A 95 7.71 14.50 -17.22
CA THR A 95 6.41 15.22 -17.15
C THR A 95 6.21 15.91 -15.81
N ILE A 96 6.58 15.26 -14.71
CA ILE A 96 6.39 15.75 -13.35
C ILE A 96 7.65 16.46 -12.85
N GLY A 97 8.83 15.90 -13.11
CA GLY A 97 10.10 16.48 -12.67
C GLY A 97 10.20 16.61 -11.14
N ASP A 98 10.61 17.79 -10.68
CA ASP A 98 10.83 18.12 -9.25
C ASP A 98 9.56 18.61 -8.53
N GLN A 99 8.41 18.54 -9.19
CA GLN A 99 7.16 19.06 -8.63
C GLN A 99 6.56 18.18 -7.53
N LEU A 100 6.94 16.90 -7.45
CA LEU A 100 6.48 15.94 -6.45
C LEU A 100 7.62 14.98 -6.08
N GLU A 101 7.54 14.32 -4.92
CA GLU A 101 8.44 13.23 -4.57
C GLU A 101 7.94 11.93 -5.21
N ILE A 102 8.53 11.52 -6.32
CA ILE A 102 8.03 10.40 -7.14
C ILE A 102 8.57 9.07 -6.60
N SER A 103 7.67 8.12 -6.33
CA SER A 103 7.98 6.71 -6.04
C SER A 103 7.24 5.80 -7.01
N ILE A 104 7.96 5.24 -7.97
CA ILE A 104 7.41 4.32 -8.98
C ILE A 104 8.02 2.94 -8.77
N PHE A 105 7.17 1.94 -8.59
CA PHE A 105 7.57 0.57 -8.33
C PHE A 105 6.68 -0.41 -9.07
N GLY A 106 7.26 -1.54 -9.47
CA GLY A 106 6.53 -2.62 -10.11
C GLY A 106 6.27 -3.80 -9.18
N LEU A 107 5.72 -4.86 -9.77
CA LEU A 107 5.49 -6.12 -9.11
C LEU A 107 6.81 -6.91 -8.99
N ARG A 108 6.94 -7.68 -7.93
CA ARG A 108 8.12 -8.51 -7.70
C ARG A 108 7.92 -9.90 -8.33
N PRO A 109 8.95 -10.52 -8.92
CA PRO A 109 8.83 -11.91 -9.35
C PRO A 109 8.80 -12.85 -8.14
N ASN A 110 8.01 -13.92 -8.23
CA ASN A 110 7.87 -14.96 -7.19
C ASN A 110 9.21 -15.59 -6.77
N THR A 111 10.22 -15.60 -7.64
CA THR A 111 11.58 -16.08 -7.34
C THR A 111 12.23 -15.33 -6.17
N LYS A 112 11.88 -14.05 -5.94
CA LYS A 112 12.34 -13.29 -4.76
C LYS A 112 11.75 -13.87 -3.47
N LEU A 113 10.47 -14.26 -3.50
CA LEU A 113 9.78 -14.87 -2.36
C LEU A 113 10.34 -16.27 -2.06
N GLU A 114 10.60 -17.08 -3.09
CA GLU A 114 11.27 -18.38 -2.96
C GLU A 114 12.67 -18.25 -2.36
N THR A 115 13.41 -17.19 -2.72
CA THR A 115 14.74 -16.93 -2.15
C THR A 115 14.66 -16.62 -0.66
N GLN A 116 13.65 -15.87 -0.22
CA GLN A 116 13.41 -15.59 1.20
C GLN A 116 13.04 -16.87 1.96
N HIS A 117 12.20 -17.72 1.36
CA HIS A 117 11.84 -19.04 1.92
C HIS A 117 13.08 -19.93 2.13
N ARG A 118 13.96 -20.03 1.13
CA ARG A 118 15.21 -20.83 1.22
C ARG A 118 16.25 -20.23 2.16
N ARG A 119 16.24 -18.90 2.35
CA ARG A 119 17.22 -18.15 3.16
C ARG A 119 16.53 -17.19 4.14
N PRO A 120 15.77 -17.71 5.12
CA PRO A 120 14.87 -16.92 5.96
C PRO A 120 15.59 -15.87 6.82
N PHE A 121 16.87 -16.10 7.14
CA PHE A 121 17.69 -15.19 7.94
C PHE A 121 18.83 -14.54 7.14
N GLY A 122 18.76 -14.58 5.81
CA GLY A 122 19.70 -13.82 4.97
C GLY A 122 19.46 -12.31 5.09
N TRP A 123 20.42 -11.52 4.60
CA TRP A 123 20.29 -10.05 4.52
C TRP A 123 18.99 -9.58 3.85
N ALA A 124 18.45 -10.36 2.90
CA ALA A 124 17.18 -10.08 2.24
C ALA A 124 15.94 -10.27 3.14
N GLY A 125 15.89 -11.33 3.97
CA GLY A 125 14.80 -11.56 4.93
C GLY A 125 14.82 -10.58 6.12
N LEU A 126 16.00 -10.06 6.45
CA LEU A 126 16.16 -9.02 7.46
C LEU A 126 15.67 -7.64 7.01
N LYS A 127 15.65 -7.34 5.70
CA LYS A 127 15.29 -6.03 5.12
C LYS A 127 13.82 -5.87 4.69
N ALA A 128 13.00 -6.91 4.71
CA ALA A 128 11.60 -6.78 4.31
C ALA A 128 10.81 -5.97 5.37
N PHE A 129 10.65 -4.66 5.15
CA PHE A 129 9.84 -3.76 5.98
C PHE A 129 8.48 -3.43 5.37
N LEU A 130 8.35 -3.62 4.06
CA LEU A 130 7.19 -3.23 3.27
C LEU A 130 6.53 -4.48 2.68
N GLY A 131 5.20 -4.48 2.65
CA GLY A 131 4.42 -5.50 1.97
C GLY A 131 4.47 -5.29 0.47
N ASP A 132 5.05 -6.25 -0.26
CA ASP A 132 5.17 -6.21 -1.72
C ASP A 132 4.18 -7.19 -2.37
N ARG A 133 3.95 -6.99 -3.67
CA ARG A 133 3.13 -7.88 -4.52
C ARG A 133 4.05 -8.73 -5.38
N TYR A 134 3.80 -10.03 -5.39
CA TYR A 134 4.61 -11.03 -6.05
C TYR A 134 3.81 -11.76 -7.11
N VAL A 135 4.37 -11.88 -8.30
CA VAL A 135 3.70 -12.46 -9.48
C VAL A 135 4.65 -13.36 -10.26
N ALA A 136 4.12 -14.08 -11.25
CA ALA A 136 4.97 -14.83 -12.19
C ALA A 136 5.91 -13.87 -12.93
N SER A 137 7.14 -14.32 -13.21
CA SER A 137 8.12 -13.49 -13.93
C SER A 137 7.61 -13.12 -15.32
N GLY A 138 7.69 -11.84 -15.67
CA GLY A 138 7.17 -11.32 -16.95
C GLY A 138 5.65 -11.14 -16.97
N ALA A 139 4.95 -11.35 -15.84
CA ALA A 139 3.54 -11.00 -15.74
C ALA A 139 3.38 -9.47 -15.83
N GLN A 140 2.41 -9.06 -16.65
CA GLN A 140 2.03 -7.68 -16.91
C GLN A 140 0.54 -7.61 -17.25
N GLY A 141 -0.08 -6.46 -16.99
CA GLY A 141 -1.48 -6.19 -17.33
C GLY A 141 -2.37 -6.09 -16.11
N ASP A 142 -3.55 -5.50 -16.31
CA ASP A 142 -4.52 -5.27 -15.24
C ASP A 142 -5.16 -6.58 -14.75
N GLY A 143 -5.54 -6.63 -13.47
CA GLY A 143 -6.24 -7.78 -12.90
C GLY A 143 -5.40 -9.07 -12.84
N ILE A 144 -4.09 -8.98 -12.61
CA ILE A 144 -3.24 -10.18 -12.54
C ILE A 144 -3.24 -10.81 -11.14
N SER A 145 -3.32 -12.14 -11.10
CA SER A 145 -3.22 -12.91 -9.86
C SER A 145 -1.78 -12.95 -9.33
N GLY A 146 -1.63 -13.03 -8.01
CA GLY A 146 -0.31 -13.09 -7.39
C GLY A 146 -0.37 -13.45 -5.92
N LYS A 147 0.59 -12.94 -5.18
CA LYS A 147 0.65 -12.99 -3.72
C LYS A 147 0.97 -11.62 -3.17
N ARG A 148 0.37 -11.26 -2.04
CA ARG A 148 0.89 -10.17 -1.22
C ARG A 148 1.70 -10.79 -0.10
N ALA A 149 2.93 -10.33 0.09
CA ALA A 149 3.80 -10.92 1.09
C ALA A 149 4.54 -9.88 1.91
N LEU A 150 4.64 -10.19 3.20
CA LEU A 150 5.58 -9.61 4.13
C LEU A 150 6.16 -10.77 4.92
N PHE A 151 7.41 -11.12 4.59
CA PHE A 151 8.06 -12.30 5.13
C PHE A 151 7.99 -12.34 6.68
N PRO A 152 7.57 -13.46 7.30
CA PRO A 152 7.41 -14.80 6.73
C PRO A 152 5.98 -15.15 6.25
N PHE A 153 5.12 -14.16 6.01
CA PHE A 153 3.73 -14.38 5.63
C PHE A 153 3.44 -13.97 4.19
N ALA A 154 2.63 -14.76 3.50
CA ALA A 154 2.14 -14.47 2.17
C ALA A 154 0.70 -14.94 2.00
N VAL A 155 -0.12 -14.12 1.38
CA VAL A 155 -1.52 -14.41 1.07
C VAL A 155 -1.75 -14.29 -0.43
N PRO A 156 -2.72 -15.02 -1.02
CA PRO A 156 -3.10 -14.84 -2.42
C PRO A 156 -3.53 -13.39 -2.73
N LEU A 157 -3.33 -12.98 -3.98
CA LEU A 157 -3.97 -11.83 -4.58
C LEU A 157 -4.83 -12.32 -5.74
N THR A 158 -6.12 -12.05 -5.68
CA THR A 158 -7.04 -12.36 -6.78
C THR A 158 -6.92 -11.29 -7.88
N PRO A 159 -7.29 -11.63 -9.13
CA PRO A 159 -7.45 -10.67 -10.21
C PRO A 159 -8.23 -9.42 -9.80
N GLU A 160 -9.40 -9.59 -9.19
CA GLU A 160 -10.32 -8.52 -8.79
C GLU A 160 -9.68 -7.57 -7.77
N SER A 161 -8.82 -8.09 -6.89
CA SER A 161 -8.08 -7.27 -5.92
C SER A 161 -6.98 -6.40 -6.56
N MET A 162 -6.61 -6.72 -7.79
CA MET A 162 -5.58 -6.06 -8.59
C MET A 162 -6.16 -5.25 -9.75
N GLU A 163 -7.49 -5.21 -9.91
CA GLU A 163 -8.15 -4.43 -10.95
C GLU A 163 -7.98 -2.93 -10.75
N THR A 164 -7.82 -2.25 -11.89
CA THR A 164 -7.70 -0.81 -11.96
C THR A 164 -9.07 -0.17 -12.15
N TRP A 165 -9.36 0.78 -11.27
CA TRP A 165 -10.56 1.61 -11.30
C TRP A 165 -10.19 3.00 -11.81
N ARG A 166 -11.19 3.73 -12.32
CA ARG A 166 -11.01 5.11 -12.80
C ARG A 166 -11.59 6.09 -11.80
N LEU A 167 -10.74 6.97 -11.27
CA LEU A 167 -11.16 8.13 -10.50
C LEU A 167 -11.27 9.34 -11.42
N TYR A 168 -12.49 9.78 -11.68
CA TYR A 168 -12.79 11.03 -12.36
C TYR A 168 -12.74 12.18 -11.36
N ILE A 169 -11.95 13.19 -11.70
CA ILE A 169 -11.86 14.45 -10.97
C ILE A 169 -12.88 15.45 -11.54
N ASP A 170 -13.08 15.40 -12.85
CA ASP A 170 -14.17 16.02 -13.59
C ASP A 170 -14.43 15.19 -14.87
N ASP A 171 -15.22 15.71 -15.79
CA ASP A 171 -15.66 14.99 -16.99
C ASP A 171 -14.50 14.57 -17.91
N ASP A 172 -13.41 15.35 -17.95
CA ASP A 172 -12.30 15.15 -18.89
C ASP A 172 -11.02 14.64 -18.21
N ARG A 173 -10.93 14.73 -16.88
CA ARG A 173 -9.74 14.37 -16.12
C ARG A 173 -9.98 13.17 -15.23
N SER A 174 -9.22 12.10 -15.47
CA SER A 174 -9.23 10.91 -14.62
C SER A 174 -7.84 10.39 -14.30
N VAL A 175 -7.73 9.61 -13.23
CA VAL A 175 -6.51 8.89 -12.85
C VAL A 175 -6.84 7.43 -12.52
N PRO A 176 -5.96 6.47 -12.86
CA PRO A 176 -6.16 5.08 -12.50
C PRO A 176 -5.80 4.87 -11.03
N ILE A 177 -6.68 4.22 -10.28
CA ILE A 177 -6.51 3.90 -8.85
C ILE A 177 -6.90 2.45 -8.59
N PRO A 178 -6.51 1.84 -7.46
CA PRO A 178 -7.03 0.52 -7.08
C PRO A 178 -8.53 0.58 -6.73
N HIS A 179 -9.19 -0.59 -6.73
CA HIS A 179 -10.49 -0.81 -6.10
C HIS A 179 -10.56 -0.11 -4.71
N PRO A 180 -11.70 0.52 -4.30
CA PRO A 180 -11.81 1.22 -3.01
C PRO A 180 -11.41 0.35 -1.80
N GLY A 181 -11.86 -0.91 -1.78
CA GLY A 181 -11.48 -1.87 -0.75
C GLY A 181 -9.99 -2.22 -0.77
N ALA A 182 -9.38 -2.33 -1.95
CA ALA A 182 -7.93 -2.53 -2.07
C ALA A 182 -7.16 -1.30 -1.59
N SER A 183 -7.67 -0.09 -1.83
CA SER A 183 -7.10 1.16 -1.32
C SER A 183 -7.09 1.21 0.22
N ILE A 184 -8.16 0.76 0.88
CA ILE A 184 -8.21 0.58 2.33
C ILE A 184 -7.19 -0.46 2.80
N LEU A 185 -7.22 -1.66 2.22
CA LEU A 185 -6.33 -2.77 2.60
C LEU A 185 -4.85 -2.46 2.37
N ASN A 186 -4.53 -1.62 1.37
CA ASN A 186 -3.17 -1.15 1.12
C ASN A 186 -2.57 -0.40 2.31
N TYR A 187 -3.38 0.36 3.07
CA TYR A 187 -2.91 1.01 4.30
C TYR A 187 -2.70 0.03 5.44
N LEU A 188 -3.52 -1.01 5.54
CA LEU A 188 -3.41 -2.03 6.59
C LEU A 188 -2.24 -2.98 6.36
N THR A 189 -1.80 -3.14 5.10
CA THR A 189 -0.78 -4.12 4.69
C THR A 189 0.47 -3.49 4.07
N ARG A 190 0.72 -2.20 4.33
CA ARG A 190 1.90 -1.49 3.78
C ARG A 190 3.20 -1.88 4.47
N SER A 191 3.18 -2.10 5.78
CA SER A 191 4.38 -2.39 6.58
C SER A 191 4.13 -3.43 7.65
N VAL A 192 5.22 -3.95 8.22
CA VAL A 192 5.15 -4.98 9.29
C VAL A 192 4.44 -4.49 10.55
N SER A 193 4.34 -3.18 10.75
CA SER A 193 3.57 -2.53 11.81
C SER A 193 2.05 -2.48 11.54
N GLY A 194 1.58 -3.02 10.41
CA GLY A 194 0.18 -2.96 10.00
C GLY A 194 -0.29 -1.52 9.74
N LEU A 195 -1.49 -1.18 10.22
CA LEU A 195 -2.02 0.18 10.18
C LEU A 195 -1.17 1.14 11.02
N ARG A 196 -0.55 2.12 10.38
CA ARG A 196 0.29 3.10 11.07
C ARG A 196 -0.57 4.04 11.92
N PRO A 197 -0.11 4.45 13.13
CA PRO A 197 -0.84 5.37 14.00
C PRO A 197 -1.28 6.66 13.29
N LYS A 198 -0.38 7.28 12.51
CA LYS A 198 -0.66 8.52 11.76
C LYS A 198 -1.71 8.37 10.67
N ASP A 199 -1.97 7.15 10.21
CA ASP A 199 -2.93 6.85 9.15
C ASP A 199 -4.29 6.40 9.71
N HIS A 200 -4.41 6.19 11.03
CA HIS A 200 -5.60 5.62 11.66
C HIS A 200 -6.88 6.41 11.39
N ASP A 201 -6.91 7.70 11.73
CA ASP A 201 -8.10 8.56 11.55
C ASP A 201 -8.47 8.69 10.07
N LYS A 202 -7.45 8.79 9.21
CA LYS A 202 -7.63 8.86 7.76
C LYS A 202 -8.29 7.60 7.22
N VAL A 203 -7.85 6.42 7.65
CA VAL A 203 -8.40 5.14 7.18
C VAL A 203 -9.79 4.90 7.76
N ASN A 204 -10.05 5.31 9.00
CA ASN A 204 -11.39 5.25 9.60
C ASN A 204 -12.40 6.10 8.83
N ASP A 205 -12.07 7.36 8.53
CA ASP A 205 -12.91 8.23 7.70
C ASP A 205 -13.13 7.60 6.31
N MET A 206 -12.07 7.09 5.68
CA MET A 206 -12.19 6.41 4.39
C MET A 206 -13.13 5.20 4.45
N VAL A 207 -13.03 4.33 5.47
CA VAL A 207 -13.95 3.18 5.60
C VAL A 207 -15.39 3.65 5.80
N GLN A 208 -15.63 4.65 6.64
CA GLN A 208 -16.97 5.19 6.88
C GLN A 208 -17.58 5.80 5.60
N ARG A 209 -16.80 6.57 4.84
CA ARG A 209 -17.25 7.23 3.60
C ARG A 209 -17.49 6.23 2.49
N VAL A 210 -16.54 5.34 2.26
CA VAL A 210 -16.62 4.34 1.19
C VAL A 210 -17.76 3.36 1.48
N SER A 211 -17.90 2.83 2.70
CA SER A 211 -19.01 1.93 3.03
C SER A 211 -20.38 2.64 3.06
N GLY A 212 -20.41 3.96 3.23
CA GLY A 212 -21.63 4.75 3.08
C GLY A 212 -22.07 4.90 1.61
N ALA A 213 -21.11 5.07 0.69
CA ALA A 213 -21.37 5.25 -0.74
C ALA A 213 -21.42 3.94 -1.54
N TYR A 214 -20.76 2.89 -1.04
CA TYR A 214 -20.66 1.55 -1.64
C TYR A 214 -20.66 0.50 -0.51
N PRO A 215 -21.84 0.15 0.05
CA PRO A 215 -21.94 -0.75 1.20
C PRO A 215 -21.33 -2.13 1.00
N GLU A 216 -21.45 -2.68 -0.21
CA GLU A 216 -20.93 -4.00 -0.60
C GLU A 216 -19.39 -4.07 -0.55
N VAL A 217 -18.70 -2.93 -0.41
CA VAL A 217 -17.25 -2.90 -0.19
C VAL A 217 -16.84 -3.68 1.06
N ILE A 218 -17.69 -3.74 2.09
CA ILE A 218 -17.38 -4.45 3.33
C ILE A 218 -17.38 -5.95 3.07
N ASP A 219 -18.41 -6.47 2.39
CA ASP A 219 -18.47 -7.88 1.99
C ASP A 219 -17.31 -8.21 1.05
N TRP A 220 -16.97 -7.31 0.12
CA TRP A 220 -15.80 -7.45 -0.76
C TRP A 220 -14.49 -7.59 0.03
N ILE A 221 -14.34 -6.82 1.12
CA ILE A 221 -13.15 -6.84 1.98
C ILE A 221 -13.12 -8.08 2.88
N VAL A 222 -14.24 -8.47 3.48
CA VAL A 222 -14.31 -9.47 4.54
C VAL A 222 -14.45 -10.89 3.98
N ASP A 223 -15.36 -11.10 3.03
CA ASP A 223 -15.71 -12.41 2.50
C ASP A 223 -15.41 -12.55 0.99
N GLY A 224 -15.07 -11.44 0.34
CA GLY A 224 -14.83 -11.36 -1.10
C GLY A 224 -13.35 -11.33 -1.49
N PRO A 225 -13.03 -10.72 -2.65
CA PRO A 225 -11.66 -10.66 -3.18
C PRO A 225 -10.61 -10.00 -2.27
N GLY A 226 -11.04 -9.22 -1.27
CA GLY A 226 -10.16 -8.60 -0.28
C GLY A 226 -9.82 -9.49 0.92
N ALA A 227 -10.49 -10.62 1.12
CA ALA A 227 -10.44 -11.42 2.35
C ALA A 227 -9.02 -11.88 2.70
N ASP A 228 -8.27 -12.37 1.71
CA ASP A 228 -6.88 -12.80 1.90
C ASP A 228 -5.96 -11.64 2.33
N GLN A 229 -6.17 -10.44 1.77
CA GLN A 229 -5.42 -9.25 2.19
C GLN A 229 -5.84 -8.75 3.58
N LEU A 230 -7.11 -8.93 3.95
CA LEU A 230 -7.59 -8.66 5.30
C LEU A 230 -6.96 -9.62 6.32
N GLU A 231 -6.81 -10.89 5.97
CA GLU A 231 -6.10 -11.88 6.79
C GLU A 231 -4.64 -11.48 6.97
N LEU A 232 -3.96 -11.01 5.92
CA LEU A 232 -2.63 -10.44 6.08
C LEU A 232 -2.63 -9.22 7.02
N ALA A 233 -3.62 -8.33 6.92
CA ALA A 233 -3.74 -7.21 7.86
C ALA A 233 -3.89 -7.67 9.31
N ARG A 234 -4.67 -8.73 9.56
CA ARG A 234 -4.85 -9.36 10.88
C ARG A 234 -3.53 -9.91 11.43
N ILE A 235 -2.76 -10.59 10.59
CA ILE A 235 -1.42 -11.11 10.94
C ILE A 235 -0.50 -9.95 11.31
N LEU A 236 -0.42 -8.91 10.49
CA LEU A 236 0.46 -7.76 10.73
C LEU A 236 0.04 -6.99 12.00
N HIS A 237 -1.27 -6.88 12.24
CA HIS A 237 -1.77 -6.34 13.50
C HIS A 237 -1.33 -7.20 14.68
N THR A 238 -1.46 -8.53 14.60
CA THR A 238 -0.97 -9.45 15.64
C THR A 238 0.50 -9.23 15.95
N LEU A 239 1.34 -9.09 14.92
CA LEU A 239 2.79 -8.91 15.09
C LEU A 239 3.17 -7.61 15.81
N ARG A 240 2.32 -6.57 15.80
CA ARG A 240 2.61 -5.31 16.51
C ARG A 240 2.02 -5.25 17.91
N GLU A 241 1.05 -6.10 18.24
CA GLU A 241 0.44 -6.10 19.56
C GLU A 241 1.38 -6.74 20.58
N PRO A 242 1.30 -6.38 21.86
CA PRO A 242 1.98 -7.12 22.91
C PRO A 242 1.37 -8.52 23.08
N ASP A 243 2.18 -9.51 23.45
CA ASP A 243 1.70 -10.87 23.77
C ASP A 243 0.73 -10.86 24.95
N ASP A 244 1.00 -10.01 25.94
CA ASP A 244 0.13 -9.79 27.09
C ASP A 244 -0.90 -8.69 26.76
N ASN A 245 -2.19 -9.05 26.79
CA ASN A 245 -3.33 -8.15 26.55
C ASN A 245 -3.31 -7.48 25.15
N PRO A 246 -3.32 -8.28 24.06
CA PRO A 246 -3.35 -7.74 22.71
C PRO A 246 -4.68 -7.02 22.45
N GLN A 247 -4.64 -5.88 21.75
CA GLN A 247 -5.84 -5.10 21.48
C GLN A 247 -6.47 -5.52 20.16
N THR A 248 -7.79 -5.51 20.09
CA THR A 248 -8.52 -5.65 18.82
C THR A 248 -8.47 -4.33 18.05
N LEU A 249 -8.09 -4.38 16.77
CA LEU A 249 -8.19 -3.22 15.89
C LEU A 249 -9.58 -3.18 15.25
N VAL A 250 -10.28 -2.08 15.47
CA VAL A 250 -11.52 -1.75 14.77
C VAL A 250 -11.23 -0.60 13.81
N VAL A 251 -11.57 -0.79 12.53
CA VAL A 251 -11.38 0.21 11.48
C VAL A 251 -12.73 0.65 10.94
N GLY A 252 -13.02 1.95 11.07
CA GLY A 252 -14.26 2.59 10.62
C GLY A 252 -15.53 1.97 11.16
N ASP A 253 -15.48 1.31 12.33
CA ASP A 253 -16.59 0.60 12.98
C ASP A 253 -17.21 -0.56 12.15
N ARG A 254 -16.54 -0.98 11.07
CA ARG A 254 -17.03 -2.01 10.15
C ARG A 254 -16.08 -3.19 10.00
N ILE A 255 -14.78 -2.97 10.14
CA ILE A 255 -13.75 -3.99 9.96
C ILE A 255 -13.11 -4.25 11.32
N THR A 256 -13.14 -5.50 11.77
CA THR A 256 -12.58 -5.90 13.07
C THR A 256 -11.48 -6.93 12.85
N LEU A 257 -10.30 -6.68 13.44
CA LEU A 257 -9.16 -7.58 13.40
C LEU A 257 -8.83 -8.02 14.83
N GLU A 258 -9.31 -9.19 15.20
CA GLU A 258 -8.95 -9.81 16.47
C GLU A 258 -7.56 -10.46 16.34
N PRO A 259 -6.57 -10.06 17.13
CA PRO A 259 -5.22 -10.60 17.01
C PRO A 259 -5.17 -12.10 17.29
N TYR A 260 -4.30 -12.81 16.58
CA TYR A 260 -3.92 -14.18 16.94
C TYR A 260 -2.96 -14.18 18.14
N THR A 261 -2.72 -15.35 18.68
CA THR A 261 -1.51 -15.64 19.45
C THR A 261 -0.33 -15.88 18.51
N LEU A 262 0.90 -15.65 18.99
CA LEU A 262 2.10 -15.95 18.20
C LEU A 262 2.23 -17.44 17.84
N ALA A 263 1.66 -18.33 18.65
CA ALA A 263 1.63 -19.77 18.38
C ALA A 263 0.70 -20.09 17.19
N GLU A 264 -0.49 -19.52 17.16
CA GLU A 264 -1.44 -19.69 16.05
C GLU A 264 -0.85 -19.23 14.71
N LEU A 265 -0.02 -18.18 14.71
CA LEU A 265 0.67 -17.71 13.50
C LEU A 265 1.58 -18.76 12.84
N LEU A 266 1.99 -19.82 13.55
CA LEU A 266 2.79 -20.90 12.99
C LEU A 266 1.96 -21.89 12.17
N ASP A 267 0.65 -21.96 12.44
CA ASP A 267 -0.27 -22.94 11.88
C ASP A 267 -1.19 -22.37 10.78
N ILE A 268 -1.26 -21.04 10.65
CA ILE A 268 -2.09 -20.40 9.62
C ILE A 268 -1.58 -20.67 8.20
N PRO A 269 -2.48 -20.82 7.20
CA PRO A 269 -2.08 -21.09 5.81
C PRO A 269 -1.16 -20.03 5.19
N ALA A 270 -1.21 -18.80 5.69
CA ALA A 270 -0.40 -17.68 5.20
C ALA A 270 1.08 -17.79 5.61
N PHE A 271 1.43 -18.66 6.57
CA PHE A 271 2.80 -18.79 7.03
C PHE A 271 3.65 -19.58 6.02
N MET A 272 4.72 -18.98 5.53
CA MET A 272 5.46 -19.56 4.39
C MET A 272 6.38 -20.71 4.78
N LEU A 273 6.70 -20.89 6.06
CA LEU A 273 7.81 -21.73 6.51
C LEU A 273 7.36 -23.07 7.15
N HIS A 274 6.18 -23.60 6.82
CA HIS A 274 5.68 -24.84 7.42
C HIS A 274 6.61 -26.06 7.23
N ASP A 275 7.45 -26.06 6.20
CA ASP A 275 8.38 -27.15 5.85
C ASP A 275 9.77 -27.03 6.51
N VAL A 276 10.06 -25.93 7.22
CA VAL A 276 11.33 -25.76 7.93
C VAL A 276 11.26 -26.26 9.38
N ARG A 277 12.41 -26.41 10.04
CA ARG A 277 12.47 -26.89 11.44
C ARG A 277 11.66 -25.98 12.38
N PRO A 278 10.93 -26.50 13.39
CA PRO A 278 10.10 -25.69 14.30
C PRO A 278 10.83 -24.50 14.95
N ARG A 279 12.06 -24.72 15.44
CA ARG A 279 12.90 -23.63 15.99
C ARG A 279 13.18 -22.49 15.02
N THR A 280 13.24 -22.79 13.71
CA THR A 280 13.41 -21.77 12.67
C THR A 280 12.12 -21.01 12.44
N GLN A 281 10.97 -21.70 12.48
CA GLN A 281 9.65 -21.09 12.36
C GLN A 281 9.39 -20.11 13.50
N GLU A 282 9.56 -20.56 14.75
CA GLU A 282 9.44 -19.73 15.97
C GLU A 282 10.33 -18.49 15.90
N ARG A 283 11.58 -18.64 15.46
CA ARG A 283 12.52 -17.51 15.30
C ARG A 283 12.08 -16.53 14.23
N ALA A 284 11.47 -16.98 13.14
CA ALA A 284 10.96 -16.11 12.09
C ALA A 284 9.79 -15.26 12.59
N VAL A 285 8.82 -15.87 13.29
CA VAL A 285 7.68 -15.17 13.90
C VAL A 285 8.16 -14.21 14.99
N ALA A 286 9.04 -14.64 15.89
CA ALA A 286 9.59 -13.78 16.95
C ALA A 286 10.33 -12.55 16.40
N LEU A 287 11.08 -12.72 15.31
CA LEU A 287 11.75 -11.60 14.63
C LEU A 287 10.73 -10.65 13.98
N ALA A 288 9.73 -11.18 13.30
CA ALA A 288 8.67 -10.40 12.69
C ALA A 288 7.86 -9.61 13.73
N HIS A 289 7.53 -10.23 14.87
CA HIS A 289 6.85 -9.61 16.01
C HIS A 289 7.71 -8.47 16.61
N THR A 290 8.98 -8.76 16.90
CA THR A 290 9.91 -7.73 17.42
C THR A 290 9.99 -6.54 16.47
N LYS A 291 10.07 -6.78 15.16
CA LYS A 291 10.09 -5.73 14.13
C LYS A 291 8.79 -4.94 14.07
N GLY A 292 7.64 -5.62 14.06
CA GLY A 292 6.31 -5.00 14.05
C GLY A 292 6.15 -4.02 15.21
N ARG A 293 6.49 -4.47 16.42
CA ARG A 293 6.45 -3.66 17.64
C ARG A 293 7.40 -2.47 17.63
N VAL A 294 8.67 -2.70 17.29
CA VAL A 294 9.66 -1.61 17.26
C VAL A 294 9.28 -0.56 16.22
N LEU A 295 8.88 -0.97 15.02
CA LEU A 295 8.47 -0.04 13.98
C LEU A 295 7.21 0.74 14.40
N HIS A 296 6.20 0.07 14.95
CA HIS A 296 4.99 0.73 15.45
C HIS A 296 5.30 1.75 16.56
N ALA A 297 6.17 1.40 17.51
CA ALA A 297 6.59 2.31 18.58
C ALA A 297 7.35 3.54 18.05
N VAL A 298 8.21 3.36 17.04
CA VAL A 298 8.90 4.45 16.35
C VAL A 298 7.90 5.34 15.62
N GLU A 299 6.97 4.76 14.87
CA GLU A 299 5.93 5.48 14.13
C GLU A 299 4.94 6.22 15.05
N SER A 300 4.77 5.75 16.27
CA SER A 300 3.89 6.36 17.30
C SER A 300 4.52 7.55 18.01
N ASN A 301 5.82 7.79 17.88
CA ASN A 301 6.53 8.83 18.62
C ASN A 301 6.96 9.98 17.70
N PRO A 302 6.26 11.14 17.70
CA PRO A 302 6.55 12.26 16.82
C PRO A 302 8.01 12.75 16.91
N ARG A 303 8.61 12.74 18.11
CA ARG A 303 10.00 13.18 18.31
C ARG A 303 10.99 12.22 17.66
N VAL A 304 10.72 10.92 17.73
CA VAL A 304 11.57 9.89 17.09
C VAL A 304 11.37 9.95 15.59
N VAL A 305 10.14 10.10 15.08
CA VAL A 305 9.87 10.26 13.65
C VAL A 305 10.61 11.47 13.06
N THR A 306 10.58 12.63 13.73
CA THR A 306 11.33 13.82 13.26
C THR A 306 12.84 13.62 13.32
N LEU A 307 13.35 12.92 14.35
CA LEU A 307 14.78 12.59 14.45
C LEU A 307 15.18 11.58 13.37
N TRP A 308 14.34 10.57 13.12
CA TRP A 308 14.56 9.53 12.12
C TRP A 308 14.46 10.10 10.71
N GLN A 309 13.49 10.96 10.40
CA GLN A 309 13.42 11.69 9.12
C GLN A 309 14.69 12.52 8.91
N ARG A 310 15.11 13.32 9.89
CA ARG A 310 16.36 14.11 9.80
C ARG A 310 17.64 13.28 9.64
N PHE A 311 17.75 12.12 10.29
CA PHE A 311 18.96 11.29 10.25
C PHE A 311 18.94 10.19 9.17
N ALA A 312 17.76 9.73 8.78
CA ALA A 312 17.58 8.69 7.79
C ALA A 312 17.33 9.24 6.39
N GLU A 313 16.83 10.45 6.16
CA GLU A 313 16.79 11.02 4.79
C GLU A 313 18.20 11.11 4.19
N GLN A 314 19.24 11.35 4.99
CA GLN A 314 20.65 11.27 4.56
C GLN A 314 21.16 9.85 4.26
N ARG A 315 20.47 8.79 4.69
CA ARG A 315 20.90 7.38 4.56
C ARG A 315 19.91 6.47 3.83
N ALA A 316 18.65 6.88 3.67
CA ALA A 316 17.55 6.11 3.11
C ALA A 316 17.46 6.26 1.59
N GLY A 317 18.12 7.27 1.01
CA GLY A 317 18.34 7.36 -0.43
C GLY A 317 19.04 6.14 -1.04
N SER A 318 19.68 5.27 -0.22
CA SER A 318 20.27 3.99 -0.64
C SER A 318 19.61 2.74 -0.03
N ILE A 319 18.59 2.91 0.83
CA ILE A 319 17.91 1.80 1.51
C ILE A 319 16.45 1.66 1.02
N VAL A 320 15.83 2.75 0.60
CA VAL A 320 14.46 2.79 0.03
C VAL A 320 14.48 2.82 -1.51
N ASN A 321 15.53 3.37 -2.11
CA ASN A 321 15.83 3.17 -3.53
C ASN A 321 16.83 2.02 -3.68
N ASN A 322 16.34 0.79 -3.71
CA ASN A 322 17.09 -0.31 -4.29
C ASN A 322 16.39 -0.67 -5.60
N SER A 323 17.01 -0.20 -6.68
CA SER A 323 16.89 -0.67 -8.05
C SER A 323 16.49 -2.14 -8.12
#